data_AF-A0A2N9MNA6-F1
#
_entry.id   AF-A0A2N9MNA6-F1
#
_cell.length_a   1.000
_cell.length_b   1.000
_cell.length_c   1.000
_cell.angle_alpha   90.00
_cell.angle_beta   90.00
_cell.angle_gamma   90.00
#
_symmetry.space_group_name_H-M   'P 1'
#
loop_
_entity.id
_entity.type
_entity.pdbx_description
1 polymer ?
#
loop_
_entity_poly.entity_id
_entity_poly.type
_entity_poly.pdbx_seq_one_letter_code
_entity_poly.pdbx_strand_id
1 'polypeptide(L)'
;MKRRLEQSSQQAQGEVTELQLERLLSATFPDDQIRPIAKGKLGADIIQRVISPGGQHCGTIVWESKNTKNWHKSWLTKLRADQRREKAEIAVIVSSVLPKLTS
;
A
#
# COMPACT_ATOMS: atom_id res chain seq x y z
N MET A 1 -23.54 20.77 -5.43
CA MET A 1 -22.48 21.19 -4.50
C MET A 1 -22.08 20.14 -3.45
N LYS A 2 -22.74 18.95 -3.35
CA LYS A 2 -22.40 17.92 -2.34
C LYS A 2 -21.18 17.03 -2.68
N ARG A 3 -20.91 16.82 -3.97
CA ARG A 3 -19.88 15.87 -4.45
C ARG A 3 -18.44 16.27 -4.14
N ARG A 4 -18.11 17.57 -4.02
CA ARG A 4 -16.74 18.02 -3.71
C ARG A 4 -16.34 17.83 -2.25
N LEU A 5 -17.28 17.99 -1.32
CA LEU A 5 -17.04 17.86 0.13
C LEU A 5 -16.82 16.40 0.55
N GLU A 6 -17.60 15.48 -0.02
CA GLU A 6 -17.40 14.03 0.21
C GLU A 6 -16.07 13.55 -0.36
N GLN A 7 -15.64 14.10 -1.50
CA GLN A 7 -14.38 13.76 -2.13
C GLN A 7 -13.17 14.23 -1.29
N SER A 8 -13.22 15.43 -0.70
CA SER A 8 -12.19 15.89 0.24
C SER A 8 -12.12 15.05 1.53
N SER A 9 -13.27 14.61 2.04
CA SER A 9 -13.33 13.77 3.25
C SER A 9 -12.81 12.36 2.98
N GLN A 10 -13.16 11.75 1.85
CA GLN A 10 -12.64 10.44 1.45
C GLN A 10 -11.12 10.47 1.18
N GLN A 11 -10.61 11.54 0.56
CA GLN A 11 -9.17 11.72 0.37
C GLN A 11 -8.43 11.86 1.70
N ALA A 12 -8.94 12.66 2.63
CA ALA A 12 -8.36 12.81 3.97
C ALA A 12 -8.32 11.46 4.73
N GLN A 13 -9.36 10.63 4.59
CA GLN A 13 -9.40 9.33 5.27
C GLN A 13 -8.43 8.30 4.65
N GLY A 14 -8.23 8.32 3.32
CA GLY A 14 -7.22 7.51 2.65
C GLY A 14 -5.79 7.92 3.03
N GLU A 15 -5.55 9.24 3.13
CA GLU A 15 -4.30 9.83 3.59
C GLU A 15 -3.88 9.40 4.99
N VAL A 16 -4.85 9.37 5.91
CA VAL A 16 -4.61 8.86 7.26
C VAL A 16 -4.22 7.38 7.23
N THR A 17 -4.83 6.59 6.34
CA THR A 17 -4.57 5.14 6.26
C THR A 17 -3.16 4.86 5.74
N GLU A 18 -2.74 5.55 4.68
CA GLU A 18 -1.38 5.46 4.11
C GLU A 18 -0.32 5.86 5.16
N LEU A 19 -0.52 7.00 5.83
CA LEU A 19 0.41 7.50 6.85
C LEU A 19 0.50 6.56 8.07
N GLN A 20 -0.62 5.96 8.48
CA GLN A 20 -0.63 4.97 9.55
C GLN A 20 0.14 3.71 9.16
N LEU A 21 -0.02 3.24 7.92
CA LEU A 21 0.70 2.08 7.42
C LEU A 21 2.21 2.34 7.38
N GLU A 22 2.64 3.50 6.88
CA GLU A 22 4.05 3.89 6.87
C GLU A 22 4.67 3.90 8.28
N ARG A 23 3.96 4.51 9.24
CA ARG A 23 4.41 4.56 10.65
C ARG A 23 4.50 3.18 11.26
N LEU A 24 3.51 2.33 11.00
CA LEU A 24 3.49 0.96 11.50
C LEU A 24 4.66 0.16 10.95
N LEU A 25 4.90 0.21 9.64
CA LEU A 25 6.00 -0.50 8.99
C LEU A 25 7.35 -0.02 9.52
N SER A 26 7.55 1.30 9.60
CA SER A 26 8.80 1.89 10.09
C SER A 26 9.07 1.56 11.57
N ALA A 27 8.03 1.47 12.40
CA ALA A 27 8.17 1.10 13.81
C ALA A 27 8.39 -0.41 14.01
N THR A 28 7.79 -1.24 13.16
CA THR A 28 7.89 -2.70 13.25
C THR A 28 9.19 -3.24 12.65
N PHE A 29 9.68 -2.60 11.58
CA PHE A 29 10.85 -2.99 10.82
C PHE A 29 11.84 -1.81 10.71
N PRO A 30 12.54 -1.46 11.80
CA PRO A 30 13.38 -0.26 11.85
C PRO A 30 14.60 -0.33 10.93
N ASP A 31 15.10 -1.52 10.62
CA ASP A 31 16.26 -1.73 9.73
C ASP A 31 15.87 -1.68 8.24
N ASP A 32 14.58 -1.83 7.94
CA ASP A 32 14.09 -1.84 6.56
C ASP A 32 14.01 -0.44 5.96
N GLN A 33 14.19 -0.33 4.64
CA GLN A 33 13.97 0.94 3.96
C GLN A 33 12.51 1.06 3.54
N ILE A 34 11.75 1.85 4.29
CA ILE A 34 10.35 2.17 3.98
C ILE A 34 10.29 3.43 3.11
N ARG A 35 9.78 3.30 1.88
CA ARG A 35 9.69 4.41 0.91
C ARG A 35 8.24 4.65 0.50
N PRO A 36 7.59 5.73 0.99
CA PRO A 36 6.27 6.11 0.50
C PRO A 36 6.36 6.64 -0.94
N ILE A 37 5.37 6.28 -1.77
CA ILE A 37 5.25 6.82 -3.13
C ILE A 37 4.33 8.05 -3.09
N ALA A 38 4.81 9.16 -3.66
CA ALA A 38 4.04 10.40 -3.69
C ALA A 38 2.70 10.23 -4.43
N LYS A 39 1.64 10.82 -3.88
CA LYS A 39 0.31 10.84 -4.48
C LYS A 39 0.35 11.36 -5.91
N GLY A 40 -0.44 10.71 -6.78
CA GLY A 40 -0.51 11.04 -8.20
C GLY A 40 0.57 10.37 -9.05
N LYS A 41 1.54 9.67 -8.45
CA LYS A 41 2.43 8.78 -9.20
C LYS A 41 1.77 7.40 -9.38
N LEU A 42 2.03 6.79 -10.54
CA LEU A 42 1.70 5.39 -10.81
C LEU A 42 2.56 4.52 -9.88
N GLY A 43 1.92 3.76 -8.98
CA GLY A 43 2.57 3.28 -7.78
C GLY A 43 1.69 2.39 -6.92
N ALA A 44 2.34 1.48 -6.18
CA ALA A 44 1.85 1.07 -4.88
C ALA A 44 1.97 2.25 -3.90
N ASP A 45 1.35 2.20 -2.72
CA ASP A 45 1.45 3.31 -1.76
C ASP A 45 2.83 3.35 -1.09
N ILE A 46 3.41 2.19 -0.76
CA ILE A 46 4.69 2.08 -0.07
C ILE A 46 5.53 0.95 -0.69
N ILE A 47 6.83 1.17 -0.80
CA ILE A 47 7.82 0.14 -1.12
C ILE A 47 8.68 -0.07 0.13
N GLN A 48 8.70 -1.30 0.63
CA GLN A 48 9.59 -1.74 1.71
C GLN A 48 10.72 -2.56 1.12
N ARG A 49 11.97 -2.15 1.32
CA ARG A 49 13.12 -3.00 1.07
C ARG A 49 13.53 -3.66 2.37
N VAL A 50 13.49 -4.98 2.37
CA VAL A 50 13.86 -5.80 3.52
C VAL A 50 15.38 -5.86 3.62
N ILE A 51 15.90 -5.47 4.77
CA ILE A 51 17.32 -5.43 5.06
C ILE A 51 17.64 -6.48 6.12
N SER A 52 18.65 -7.33 5.86
CA SER A 52 19.11 -8.29 6.86
C SER A 52 19.81 -7.56 8.02
N PRO A 53 19.97 -8.22 9.18
CA PRO A 53 20.79 -7.69 10.27
C PRO A 53 22.24 -7.32 9.85
N GLY A 54 22.75 -7.91 8.75
CA GLY A 54 24.05 -7.58 8.17
C GLY A 54 24.03 -6.38 7.20
N GLY A 55 22.91 -5.67 7.07
CA GLY A 55 22.75 -4.52 6.17
C GLY A 55 22.53 -4.89 4.69
N GLN A 56 22.35 -6.17 4.37
CA GLN A 56 22.17 -6.63 3.00
C GLN A 56 20.69 -6.55 2.58
N HIS A 57 20.42 -6.11 1.35
CA HIS A 57 19.09 -6.19 0.77
C HIS A 57 18.69 -7.65 0.49
N CYS A 58 17.55 -8.08 1.05
CA CYS A 58 17.05 -9.45 0.94
C CYS A 58 15.81 -9.58 0.06
N GLY A 59 15.12 -8.49 -0.22
CA GLY A 59 13.89 -8.51 -0.99
C GLY A 59 13.11 -7.21 -0.86
N THR A 60 12.04 -7.11 -1.63
CA THR A 60 11.19 -5.94 -1.74
C THR A 60 9.74 -6.35 -1.63
N ILE A 61 9.00 -5.60 -0.82
CA ILE A 61 7.57 -5.74 -0.62
C ILE A 61 6.90 -4.45 -1.12
N VAL A 62 5.91 -4.58 -1.99
CA VAL A 62 5.02 -3.47 -2.35
C VAL A 62 3.73 -3.55 -1.54
N TRP A 63 3.34 -2.42 -0.96
CA TRP A 63 2.16 -2.30 -0.11
C TRP A 63 1.15 -1.34 -0.76
N GLU A 64 -0.08 -1.81 -0.91
CA GLU A 64 -1.22 -1.00 -1.35
C GLU A 64 -2.26 -0.95 -0.24
N SER A 65 -2.61 0.25 0.20
CA SER A 65 -3.70 0.48 1.14
C SER A 65 -5.00 0.77 0.39
N LYS A 66 -6.11 0.21 0.90
CA LYS A 66 -7.44 0.34 0.32
C LYS A 66 -8.46 0.59 1.41
N ASN A 67 -8.84 1.86 1.56
CA ASN A 67 -9.92 2.27 2.45
C ASN A 67 -11.20 2.52 1.64
N THR A 68 -11.90 1.44 1.26
CA THR A 68 -13.16 1.53 0.54
C THR A 68 -14.16 0.51 1.07
N LYS A 69 -15.46 0.71 0.80
CA LYS A 69 -16.52 -0.18 1.31
C LYS A 69 -16.70 -1.47 0.50
N ASN A 70 -16.13 -1.56 -0.70
CA ASN A 70 -16.33 -2.68 -1.60
C ASN A 70 -14.98 -3.15 -2.14
N TRP A 71 -14.74 -4.46 -2.13
CA TRP A 71 -13.58 -5.03 -2.79
C TRP A 71 -13.73 -4.97 -4.32
N HIS A 72 -12.69 -4.49 -5.03
CA HIS A 72 -12.65 -4.55 -6.49
C HIS A 72 -11.52 -5.46 -6.99
N LYS A 73 -11.86 -6.44 -7.84
CA LYS A 73 -10.87 -7.37 -8.43
C LYS A 73 -9.78 -6.66 -9.24
N SER A 74 -10.06 -5.47 -9.77
CA SER A 74 -9.10 -4.64 -10.49
C SER A 74 -7.88 -4.26 -9.64
N TRP A 75 -8.02 -4.19 -8.31
CA TRP A 75 -6.91 -3.89 -7.40
C TRP A 75 -5.80 -4.94 -7.49
N LEU A 76 -6.14 -6.22 -7.62
CA LEU A 76 -5.14 -7.29 -7.80
C LEU A 76 -4.38 -7.13 -9.13
N THR A 77 -5.06 -6.67 -10.18
CA THR A 77 -4.44 -6.47 -11.49
C THR A 77 -3.47 -5.29 -11.44
N LYS A 78 -3.89 -4.17 -10.82
CA LYS A 78 -3.03 -3.00 -10.58
C LYS A 78 -1.82 -3.38 -9.72
N LEU A 79 -2.04 -4.01 -8.57
CA LEU A 79 -0.99 -4.41 -7.64
C LEU A 79 0.06 -5.32 -8.30
N ARG A 80 -0.36 -6.29 -9.12
CA ARG A 80 0.58 -7.16 -9.86
C ARG A 80 1.40 -6.38 -10.88
N ALA A 81 0.83 -5.34 -11.50
CA ALA A 81 1.59 -4.46 -12.39
C ALA A 81 2.61 -3.63 -11.59
N ASP A 82 2.21 -3.12 -10.42
CA ASP A 82 3.09 -2.39 -9.52
C ASP A 82 4.23 -3.27 -9.00
N GLN A 83 3.92 -4.51 -8.59
CA GLN A 83 4.90 -5.52 -8.18
C GLN A 83 5.96 -5.74 -9.26
N ARG A 84 5.55 -5.95 -10.52
CA ARG A 84 6.48 -6.15 -11.63
C ARG A 84 7.33 -4.91 -11.91
N ARG A 85 6.73 -3.72 -11.84
CA ARG A 85 7.46 -2.46 -12.08
C ARG A 85 8.56 -2.25 -11.03
N GLU A 86 8.25 -2.51 -9.77
CA GLU A 86 9.20 -2.35 -8.66
C GLU A 86 10.12 -3.56 -8.48
N LYS A 87 9.95 -4.63 -9.28
CA LYS A 87 10.65 -5.92 -9.17
C LYS A 87 10.54 -6.51 -7.76
N ALA A 88 9.37 -6.41 -7.17
CA ALA A 88 9.12 -6.86 -5.81
C ALA A 88 8.76 -8.34 -5.74
N GLU A 89 9.36 -9.05 -4.79
CA GLU A 89 9.10 -10.46 -4.53
C GLU A 89 7.70 -10.65 -3.94
N ILE A 90 7.24 -9.71 -3.11
CA ILE A 90 5.95 -9.79 -2.43
C ILE A 90 5.11 -8.54 -2.72
N ALA A 91 3.80 -8.74 -2.85
CA ALA A 91 2.83 -7.67 -2.97
C ALA A 91 1.67 -7.87 -1.99
N VAL A 92 1.35 -6.83 -1.22
CA VAL A 92 0.35 -6.88 -0.14
C VAL A 92 -0.71 -5.81 -0.35
N ILE A 93 -1.98 -6.19 -0.20
CA ILE A 93 -3.10 -5.24 -0.07
C ILE A 93 -3.53 -5.21 1.38
N VAL A 94 -3.50 -4.02 1.98
CA VAL A 94 -4.09 -3.75 3.28
C VAL A 94 -5.46 -3.11 3.04
N SER A 95 -6.53 -3.76 3.47
CA SER A 95 -7.88 -3.25 3.28
C SER A 95 -8.76 -3.47 4.50
N SER A 96 -9.70 -2.55 4.73
CA SER A 96 -10.78 -2.69 5.70
C SER A 96 -11.88 -3.65 5.26
N VAL A 97 -11.87 -4.07 3.99
CA VAL A 97 -12.82 -5.03 3.42
C VAL A 97 -12.07 -6.18 2.75
N LEU A 98 -12.47 -7.41 3.06
CA LEU A 98 -11.89 -8.61 2.45
C LEU A 98 -12.70 -9.03 1.21
N PRO A 99 -12.08 -9.69 0.22
CA PRO A 99 -12.83 -10.32 -0.85
C PRO A 99 -13.80 -11.35 -0.27
N LYS A 100 -15.01 -11.44 -0.82
CA LYS A 100 -15.91 -12.55 -0.49
C LYS A 100 -15.20 -13.86 -0.84
N LEU A 101 -15.04 -14.75 0.14
CA LEU A 101 -14.65 -16.12 -0.15
C LEU A 101 -15.77 -16.73 -1.00
N THR A 102 -15.44 -17.08 -2.23
CA THR A 102 -16.29 -17.99 -3.01
C THR A 102 -16.03 -19.38 -2.48
N SER A 103 -16.97 -19.92 -1.69
CA SER A 103 -17.07 -21.36 -1.41
C SER A 103 -17.46 -22.13 -2.65
#